data_AF-A0A942GAR2-F1
#
_entry.id   AF-A0A942GAR2-F1
#
_cell.length_a   1.000
_cell.length_b   1.000
_cell.length_c   1.000
_cell.angle_alpha   90.00
_cell.angle_beta   90.00
_cell.angle_gamma   90.00
#
_symmetry.space_group_name_H-M   'P 1'
#
loop_
_entity.id
_entity.type
_entity.pdbx_description
1 polymer ?
#
loop_
_entity_poly.entity_id
_entity_poly.type
_entity_poly.pdbx_seq_one_letter_code
_entity_poly.pdbx_strand_id
1 'polypeptide(L)'
;MPVVRIPTVLRTHTGNQAKVEASGETVREVFSDLTGAHPGLQDQLFDGDEVRGFINVYVDDEDIRYVDGLDTKVAADDEIAIMPAVAGGAEAKPSTHGALDSAGGAEAKPSTHGALDSAGGAEAKPSTHGALDPAGGAEAKPSTHGALDSAGA
;
A
#
# COMPACT_ATOMS: atom_id res chain seq x y z
N MET A 1 -2.86 8.99 -23.35
CA MET A 1 -3.56 8.76 -22.07
C MET A 1 -2.57 9.20 -21.03
N PRO A 2 -2.91 10.17 -20.15
CA PRO A 2 -1.96 10.64 -19.16
C PRO A 2 -1.47 9.50 -18.26
N VAL A 3 -0.25 9.64 -17.77
CA VAL A 3 0.41 8.62 -16.95
C VAL A 3 0.43 9.08 -15.50
N VAL A 4 -0.14 8.28 -14.60
CA VAL A 4 -0.15 8.55 -13.17
C VAL A 4 0.99 7.80 -12.48
N ARG A 5 1.91 8.53 -11.83
CA ARG A 5 2.97 7.96 -11.00
C ARG A 5 2.45 7.61 -9.61
N ILE A 6 2.60 6.34 -9.27
CA ILE A 6 2.12 5.77 -8.01
C ILE A 6 3.28 5.66 -7.02
N PRO A 7 3.21 6.37 -5.88
CA PRO A 7 4.21 6.29 -4.82
C PRO A 7 4.21 4.90 -4.20
N THR A 8 5.37 4.46 -3.70
CA THR A 8 5.57 3.09 -3.18
C THR A 8 4.50 2.64 -2.19
N VAL A 9 4.04 3.54 -1.32
CA VAL A 9 3.03 3.25 -0.29
C VAL A 9 1.65 2.90 -0.87
N LEU A 10 1.34 3.37 -2.09
CA LEU A 10 0.06 3.13 -2.76
C LEU A 10 0.14 1.99 -3.80
N ARG A 11 1.33 1.50 -4.12
CA ARG A 11 1.52 0.46 -5.16
C ARG A 11 0.83 -0.86 -4.84
N THR A 12 0.58 -1.16 -3.56
CA THR A 12 -0.20 -2.33 -3.14
C THR A 12 -1.61 -2.33 -3.73
N HIS A 13 -2.18 -1.15 -3.99
CA HIS A 13 -3.53 -0.98 -4.55
C HIS A 13 -3.56 -0.97 -6.09
N THR A 14 -2.40 -0.85 -6.75
CA THR A 14 -2.26 -0.83 -8.22
C THR A 14 -1.59 -2.09 -8.78
N GLY A 15 -1.53 -3.18 -8.00
CA GLY A 15 -0.88 -4.42 -8.42
C GLY A 15 0.65 -4.30 -8.54
N ASN A 16 1.27 -3.50 -7.66
CA ASN A 16 2.70 -3.16 -7.67
C ASN A 16 3.18 -2.30 -8.85
N GLN A 17 2.27 -1.67 -9.60
CA GLN A 17 2.62 -0.81 -10.72
C GLN A 17 3.06 0.58 -10.26
N ALA A 18 4.22 1.02 -10.75
CA ALA A 18 4.78 2.35 -10.47
C ALA A 18 4.17 3.46 -11.32
N LYS A 19 3.63 3.10 -12.49
CA LYS A 19 2.98 3.98 -13.45
C LYS A 19 1.70 3.29 -13.89
N VAL A 20 0.60 4.02 -13.91
CA VAL A 20 -0.70 3.53 -14.36
C VAL A 20 -1.23 4.54 -15.37
N GLU A 21 -1.69 4.04 -16.52
CA GLU A 21 -2.35 4.88 -17.52
C GLU A 21 -3.81 5.07 -17.11
N ALA A 22 -4.30 6.29 -17.24
CA ALA A 22 -5.69 6.63 -16.97
C ALA A 22 -6.21 7.63 -18.02
N SER A 23 -7.52 7.69 -18.20
CA SER A 23 -8.18 8.54 -19.18
C SER A 23 -8.89 9.71 -18.51
N GLY A 24 -8.80 10.90 -19.11
CA GLY A 24 -9.49 12.10 -18.66
C GLY A 24 -8.91 13.35 -19.31
N GLU A 25 -9.69 14.42 -19.35
CA GLU A 25 -9.25 15.75 -19.81
C GLU A 25 -8.87 16.66 -18.63
N THR A 26 -9.25 16.26 -17.41
CA THR A 26 -8.96 16.94 -16.15
C THR A 26 -8.43 15.98 -15.09
N VAL A 27 -7.75 16.51 -14.08
CA VAL A 27 -7.25 15.72 -12.94
C VAL A 27 -8.38 14.94 -12.27
N ARG A 28 -9.57 15.54 -12.11
CA ARG A 28 -10.76 14.86 -11.56
C ARG A 28 -11.13 13.61 -12.35
N GLU A 29 -11.21 13.73 -13.68
CA GLU A 29 -11.59 12.62 -14.55
C GLU A 29 -10.53 11.52 -14.53
N VAL A 30 -9.25 11.90 -14.59
CA VAL A 30 -8.13 10.95 -14.53
C VAL A 30 -8.14 10.17 -13.22
N PHE A 31 -8.37 10.84 -12.09
CA PHE A 31 -8.49 10.15 -10.80
C PHE A 31 -9.77 9.30 -10.73
N SER A 32 -10.88 9.73 -11.31
CA SER A 32 -12.12 8.95 -11.37
C SER A 32 -11.96 7.66 -12.18
N ASP A 33 -11.24 7.70 -13.30
CA ASP A 33 -10.91 6.52 -14.11
C ASP A 33 -9.96 5.59 -13.33
N LEU A 34 -8.93 6.17 -12.70
CA LEU A 34 -7.96 5.43 -11.89
C LEU A 34 -8.61 4.71 -10.70
N THR A 35 -9.51 5.37 -9.96
CA THR A 35 -10.20 4.75 -8.81
C THR A 35 -11.32 3.82 -9.25
N GLY A 36 -11.90 4.01 -10.42
CA GLY A 36 -12.79 3.05 -11.07
C GLY A 36 -12.08 1.72 -11.38
N ALA A 37 -10.83 1.77 -11.86
CA ALA A 37 -10.00 0.58 -12.09
C ALA A 37 -9.41 0.01 -10.79
N HIS A 38 -9.09 0.87 -9.82
CA HIS A 38 -8.42 0.52 -8.56
C HIS A 38 -9.18 1.09 -7.35
N PRO A 39 -10.28 0.47 -6.91
CA PRO A 39 -11.14 1.02 -5.85
C PRO A 39 -10.41 1.21 -4.50
N GLY A 40 -9.35 0.43 -4.24
CA GLY A 40 -8.53 0.58 -3.03
C GLY A 40 -7.75 1.90 -2.95
N LEU A 41 -7.61 2.64 -4.06
CA LEU A 41 -7.02 3.97 -4.05
C LEU A 41 -7.99 5.07 -3.61
N GLN A 42 -9.30 4.85 -3.74
CA GLN A 42 -10.32 5.87 -3.42
C GLN A 42 -10.16 6.35 -1.98
N ASP A 43 -10.13 5.42 -1.02
CA ASP A 43 -10.00 5.75 0.41
C ASP A 43 -8.64 6.36 0.77
N GLN A 44 -7.59 6.08 -0.01
CA GLN A 44 -6.24 6.60 0.23
C GLN A 44 -6.03 8.01 -0.33
N LEU A 45 -6.67 8.35 -1.45
CA LEU A 45 -6.48 9.61 -2.16
C LEU A 45 -7.55 10.65 -1.81
N PHE A 46 -8.79 10.22 -1.58
CA PHE A 46 -9.95 11.08 -1.34
C PHE A 46 -10.46 10.97 0.09
N ASP A 47 -11.01 12.09 0.60
CA ASP A 47 -11.86 12.17 1.79
C ASP A 47 -13.21 12.74 1.34
N GLY A 48 -14.17 11.85 1.07
CA GLY A 48 -15.40 12.24 0.37
C GLY A 48 -15.10 12.64 -1.09
N ASP A 49 -15.46 13.87 -1.45
CA ASP A 49 -15.30 14.42 -2.81
C ASP A 49 -13.99 15.21 -3.00
N GLU A 50 -13.20 15.39 -1.96
CA GLU A 50 -11.96 16.18 -1.99
C GLU A 50 -10.71 15.31 -1.86
N VAL A 51 -9.60 15.73 -2.48
CA VAL A 51 -8.31 15.08 -2.27
C VAL A 51 -7.81 15.37 -0.86
N ARG A 52 -7.31 14.33 -0.19
CA ARG A 52 -6.79 14.46 1.17
C ARG A 52 -5.70 15.51 1.25
N GLY A 53 -5.76 16.40 2.24
CA GLY A 53 -4.78 17.51 2.39
C GLY A 53 -3.32 17.08 2.55
N PHE A 54 -3.07 15.83 2.95
CA PHE A 54 -1.73 15.24 3.03
C PHE A 54 -1.27 14.59 1.71
N ILE A 55 -2.03 14.69 0.63
CA ILE A 55 -1.63 14.26 -0.72
C ILE A 55 -1.42 15.50 -1.58
N ASN A 56 -0.22 15.64 -2.12
CA ASN A 56 0.12 16.66 -3.11
C ASN A 56 0.05 15.99 -4.49
N VAL A 57 -0.53 16.70 -5.45
CA VAL A 57 -0.70 16.21 -6.81
C VAL A 57 -0.04 17.22 -7.74
N TYR A 58 0.77 16.72 -8.66
CA TYR A 58 1.49 17.53 -9.63
C TYR A 58 1.12 17.09 -11.04
N VAL A 59 0.95 18.02 -11.95
CA VAL A 59 0.80 17.79 -13.39
C VAL A 59 1.98 18.47 -14.08
N ASP A 60 2.82 17.70 -14.80
CA ASP A 60 4.05 18.22 -15.43
C ASP A 60 4.92 19.06 -14.47
N ASP A 61 5.15 18.53 -13.26
CA ASP A 61 5.88 19.18 -12.16
C ASP A 61 5.22 20.42 -11.51
N GLU A 62 3.99 20.80 -11.92
CA GLU A 62 3.24 21.92 -11.33
C GLU A 62 2.19 21.42 -10.31
N ASP A 63 2.20 21.97 -9.08
CA ASP A 63 1.23 21.59 -8.03
C ASP A 63 -0.14 22.20 -8.32
N ILE A 64 -1.14 21.32 -8.49
CA ILE A 64 -2.50 21.69 -8.88
C ILE A 64 -3.17 22.68 -7.91
N ARG A 65 -2.71 22.76 -6.66
CA ARG A 65 -3.25 23.69 -5.65
C ARG A 65 -3.01 25.16 -6.00
N TYR A 66 -2.03 25.45 -6.86
CA TYR A 66 -1.74 26.80 -7.33
C TYR A 66 -2.28 27.08 -8.74
N VAL A 67 -2.91 26.09 -9.36
CA VAL A 67 -3.49 26.17 -10.71
C VAL A 67 -5.03 26.15 -10.59
N ASP A 68 -5.70 25.10 -11.05
CA ASP A 68 -7.16 24.96 -11.04
C ASP A 68 -7.62 23.78 -10.15
N GLY A 69 -6.74 23.25 -9.30
CA GLY A 69 -7.03 22.12 -8.43
C GLY A 69 -7.43 20.88 -9.23
N LEU A 70 -8.54 20.24 -8.85
CA LEU A 70 -9.05 19.04 -9.54
C LEU A 70 -9.56 19.30 -10.95
N ASP A 71 -9.85 20.55 -11.29
CA ASP A 71 -10.30 20.97 -12.61
C ASP A 71 -9.11 21.36 -13.52
N THR A 72 -7.86 21.18 -13.05
CA THR A 72 -6.65 21.36 -13.86
C THR A 72 -6.72 20.45 -15.08
N LYS A 73 -6.50 21.03 -16.27
CA LYS A 73 -6.50 20.30 -17.53
C LYS A 73 -5.28 19.40 -17.65
N VAL A 74 -5.49 18.22 -18.22
CA VAL A 74 -4.45 17.22 -18.43
C VAL A 74 -4.49 16.78 -19.89
N ALA A 75 -3.37 16.90 -20.58
CA ALA A 75 -3.19 16.41 -21.93
C ALA A 75 -2.82 14.92 -21.94
N ALA A 76 -2.97 14.30 -23.11
CA ALA A 76 -2.72 12.87 -23.28
C ALA A 76 -1.26 12.43 -23.06
N ASP A 77 -0.32 13.37 -23.10
CA ASP A 77 1.13 13.16 -22.92
C ASP A 77 1.61 13.58 -21.51
N ASP A 78 0.72 14.15 -20.69
CA ASP A 78 1.08 14.69 -19.38
C ASP A 78 1.32 13.57 -18.36
N GLU A 79 2.23 13.85 -17.43
CA GLU A 79 2.52 12.99 -16.29
C GLU A 79 1.95 13.59 -15.01
N ILE A 80 1.14 12.81 -14.29
CA ILE A 80 0.58 13.17 -13.00
C ILE A 80 1.38 12.48 -11.90
N ALA A 81 1.94 13.23 -10.95
CA ALA A 81 2.66 12.67 -9.81
C ALA A 81 1.89 12.83 -8.50
N ILE A 82 1.68 11.70 -7.81
CA ILE A 82 1.06 11.67 -6.48
C ILE A 82 2.16 11.60 -5.42
N MET A 83 2.28 12.64 -4.60
CA MET A 83 3.24 12.71 -3.51
C MET A 83 2.54 12.74 -2.16
N PRO A 84 2.71 11.71 -1.32
CA PRO A 84 2.26 11.78 0.06
C PRO A 84 3.13 12.77 0.83
N ALA A 85 2.51 13.61 1.66
CA ALA A 85 3.18 14.60 2.52
C ALA A 85 4.09 13.94 3.58
N VAL A 86 4.00 12.62 3.75
CA VAL A 86 4.89 11.80 4.59
C VAL A 86 6.11 11.29 3.80
N ALA A 87 6.86 12.19 3.17
CA ALA A 87 8.08 11.83 2.44
C ALA A 87 9.32 11.91 3.35
N GLY A 88 9.42 10.98 4.29
CA GLY A 88 10.58 10.80 5.16
C GLY A 88 10.87 9.31 5.36
N GLY A 89 11.33 8.62 4.32
CA GLY A 89 11.82 7.24 4.44
C GLY A 89 11.51 6.34 3.25
N ALA A 90 12.20 6.53 2.14
CA ALA A 90 12.36 5.48 1.14
C ALA A 90 13.85 5.29 0.88
N GLU A 91 14.52 4.58 1.80
CA GLU A 91 15.85 4.04 1.57
C GLU A 91 15.70 2.90 0.54
N ALA A 92 15.73 3.26 -0.74
CA ALA A 92 15.93 2.29 -1.80
C ALA A 92 17.40 1.88 -1.79
N LYS A 93 17.74 0.84 -1.03
CA LYS A 93 18.93 0.04 -1.31
C LYS A 93 18.52 -1.17 -2.14
N PRO A 94 18.86 -1.23 -3.44
CA PRO A 94 18.74 -2.47 -4.19
C PRO A 94 19.89 -3.39 -3.72
N SER A 95 19.56 -4.55 -3.20
CA SER A 95 20.56 -5.61 -2.93
C SER A 95 19.98 -6.96 -3.28
N THR A 96 19.73 -7.16 -4.57
CA THR A 96 19.61 -8.47 -5.20
C THR A 96 20.51 -8.51 -6.43
N HIS A 97 21.81 -8.72 -6.20
CA HIS A 97 22.66 -9.40 -7.17
C HIS A 97 23.17 -10.70 -6.55
N GLY A 98 22.30 -11.70 -6.55
CA GLY A 98 22.73 -13.09 -6.66
C GLY A 98 22.87 -13.40 -8.14
N ALA A 99 24.08 -13.32 -8.69
CA ALA A 99 24.43 -13.87 -9.99
C ALA A 99 25.82 -14.49 -9.91
N LEU A 100 25.80 -15.83 -9.81
CA LEU A 100 26.81 -16.83 -10.16
C LEU A 100 28.26 -16.37 -10.40
N ASP A 101 29.17 -16.87 -9.55
CA ASP A 101 30.53 -17.22 -9.96
C ASP A 101 30.76 -18.71 -9.66
N SER A 102 31.12 -19.45 -10.71
CA SER A 102 31.42 -20.87 -10.70
C SER A 102 32.87 -21.09 -11.13
N ALA A 103 33.75 -21.36 -10.18
CA ALA A 103 35.07 -22.00 -10.33
C ALA A 103 35.53 -22.37 -8.90
N GLY A 104 35.98 -23.57 -8.53
CA GLY A 104 36.74 -24.57 -9.27
C GLY A 104 38.16 -24.66 -8.69
N GLY A 105 38.40 -25.64 -7.79
CA GLY A 105 39.72 -26.09 -7.29
C GLY A 105 40.32 -25.30 -6.12
N ALA A 106 41.14 -25.82 -5.20
CA ALA A 106 41.56 -27.16 -4.80
C ALA A 106 42.55 -26.95 -3.61
N GLU A 107 42.49 -27.81 -2.58
CA GLU A 107 43.59 -28.18 -1.63
C GLU A 107 44.13 -27.08 -0.64
N ALA A 108 44.56 -27.31 0.62
CA ALA A 108 44.71 -28.45 1.53
C ALA A 108 44.79 -27.94 3.01
N LYS A 109 44.56 -28.86 3.96
CA LYS A 109 44.54 -28.78 5.46
C LYS A 109 45.94 -28.51 6.11
N PRO A 110 46.12 -28.60 7.47
CA PRO A 110 45.45 -28.02 8.66
C PRO A 110 46.47 -27.47 9.71
N SER A 111 46.01 -26.84 10.80
CA SER A 111 46.70 -26.85 12.12
C SER A 111 45.77 -26.45 13.28
N THR A 112 45.48 -27.46 14.13
CA THR A 112 45.46 -27.51 15.61
C THR A 112 45.66 -26.18 16.39
N HIS A 113 45.03 -25.87 17.54
CA HIS A 113 44.84 -26.70 18.76
C HIS A 113 43.95 -25.98 19.81
N GLY A 114 43.12 -26.75 20.54
CA GLY A 114 42.67 -26.48 21.93
C GLY A 114 41.46 -25.55 22.11
N ALA A 115 40.56 -25.73 23.06
CA ALA A 115 40.31 -26.76 24.08
C ALA A 115 38.86 -26.49 24.59
N LEU A 116 38.01 -27.51 24.72
CA LEU A 116 37.43 -27.98 25.99
C LEU A 116 36.93 -26.87 26.92
N ASP A 117 35.61 -26.79 27.14
CA ASP A 117 35.05 -27.20 28.44
C ASP A 117 33.54 -27.52 28.34
N SER A 118 33.11 -28.42 29.22
CA SER A 118 31.75 -28.96 29.32
C SER A 118 30.93 -28.19 30.35
N ALA A 119 29.59 -28.18 30.25
CA ALA A 119 28.68 -28.61 31.33
C ALA A 119 27.26 -28.04 31.17
N GLY A 120 26.28 -28.92 31.44
CA GLY A 120 24.96 -28.60 31.99
C GLY A 120 23.95 -28.06 30.97
N GLY A 121 22.71 -28.54 30.90
CA GLY A 121 21.94 -29.34 31.83
C GLY A 121 20.48 -28.86 31.76
N ALA A 122 19.57 -29.82 31.91
CA ALA A 122 18.17 -29.67 32.30
C ALA A 122 17.15 -29.08 31.30
N GLU A 123 16.30 -29.99 30.89
CA GLU A 123 14.90 -29.88 30.51
C GLU A 123 14.09 -28.91 31.41
N ALA A 124 13.15 -28.15 30.84
CA ALA A 124 11.86 -27.84 31.47
C ALA A 124 10.85 -27.23 30.48
N LYS A 125 9.66 -27.84 30.45
CA LYS A 125 8.43 -27.36 29.80
C LYS A 125 7.96 -26.03 30.40
N PRO A 126 7.19 -25.23 29.64
CA PRO A 126 6.16 -24.40 30.24
C PRO A 126 4.77 -24.94 29.88
N SER A 127 4.14 -25.61 30.85
CA SER A 127 2.68 -25.57 30.99
C SER A 127 2.34 -24.22 31.60
N THR A 128 1.41 -23.46 30.99
CA THR A 128 0.75 -22.38 31.72
C THR A 128 -0.74 -22.42 31.40
N HIS A 129 -1.47 -22.80 32.43
CA HIS A 129 -2.91 -22.67 32.61
C HIS A 129 -3.20 -21.19 32.87
N GLY A 130 -4.31 -20.65 32.36
CA GLY A 130 -4.93 -19.51 33.06
C GLY A 130 -5.66 -18.51 32.19
N ALA A 131 -6.98 -18.66 32.21
CA ALA A 131 -7.99 -17.60 32.20
C ALA A 131 -8.20 -16.83 30.90
N LEU A 132 -9.46 -16.82 30.43
CA LEU A 132 -10.25 -15.60 30.23
C LEU A 132 -11.74 -16.01 30.10
N ASP A 133 -12.55 -15.30 30.87
CA ASP A 133 -14.00 -15.43 31.08
C ASP A 133 -14.79 -14.97 29.83
N PRO A 134 -16.04 -15.45 29.61
CA PRO A 134 -16.82 -15.17 28.40
C PRO A 134 -17.70 -13.92 28.56
N ALA A 135 -17.55 -12.92 27.68
CA ALA A 135 -18.47 -11.77 27.63
C ALA A 135 -18.74 -11.28 26.20
N GLY A 136 -20.04 -11.08 25.91
CA GLY A 136 -20.57 -10.38 24.72
C GLY A 136 -20.79 -11.29 23.52
N GLY A 137 -21.96 -11.39 22.90
CA GLY A 137 -23.14 -10.55 22.89
C GLY A 137 -23.81 -10.86 21.55
N ALA A 138 -24.74 -11.80 21.54
CA ALA A 138 -25.46 -12.20 20.33
C ALA A 138 -26.93 -11.78 20.50
N GLU A 139 -27.22 -10.52 20.17
CA GLU A 139 -28.60 -10.10 19.91
C GLU A 139 -28.80 -10.06 18.39
N ALA A 140 -29.56 -11.05 17.93
CA ALA A 140 -30.03 -11.19 16.58
C ALA A 140 -31.04 -10.08 16.23
N LYS A 141 -30.86 -9.44 15.08
CA LYS A 141 -31.96 -8.80 14.35
C LYS A 141 -32.25 -9.60 13.09
N PRO A 142 -33.38 -10.31 13.00
CA PRO A 142 -33.96 -10.65 11.72
C PRO A 142 -35.00 -9.61 11.30
N SER A 143 -34.83 -9.17 10.05
CA SER A 143 -35.71 -8.35 9.24
C SER A 143 -37.15 -8.85 9.20
N THR A 144 -38.14 -7.94 9.08
CA THR A 144 -39.38 -8.24 8.35
C THR A 144 -40.05 -6.98 7.78
N HIS A 145 -39.86 -6.78 6.48
CA HIS A 145 -40.85 -6.54 5.42
C HIS A 145 -42.18 -5.80 5.73
N GLY A 146 -42.32 -4.59 5.17
CA GLY A 146 -43.36 -4.22 4.18
C GLY A 146 -44.82 -3.96 4.61
N ALA A 147 -45.28 -2.73 4.38
CA ALA A 147 -46.60 -2.31 3.84
C ALA A 147 -46.56 -0.77 3.70
N LEU A 148 -46.47 -0.15 2.51
CA LEU A 148 -47.53 0.09 1.51
C LEU A 148 -48.87 0.51 2.13
N ASP A 149 -49.14 1.82 2.20
CA ASP A 149 -50.49 2.36 1.93
C ASP A 149 -50.47 3.86 1.56
N SER A 150 -50.92 4.12 0.32
CA SER A 150 -51.86 5.14 -0.18
C SER A 150 -51.71 6.65 0.06
N ALA A 151 -51.76 7.35 -1.10
CA ALA A 151 -52.64 8.49 -1.46
C ALA A 151 -52.63 9.77 -0.58
N GLY A 152 -52.39 10.97 -1.11
CA GLY A 152 -52.88 11.50 -2.38
C GLY A 152 -54.23 12.18 -2.18
N ALA A 153 -54.19 13.42 -1.68
CA ALA A 153 -55.24 14.44 -1.81
C ALA A 153 -54.61 15.82 -1.57
#